data_AF-E4TV73-F1
#
_entry.id   AF-E4TV73-F1
#
_cell.length_a   1.000
_cell.length_b   1.000
_cell.length_c   1.000
_cell.angle_alpha   90.00
_cell.angle_beta   90.00
_cell.angle_gamma   90.00
#
_symmetry.space_group_name_H-M   'P 1'
#
loop_
_entity.id
_entity.type
_entity.pdbx_description
1 polymer ?
#
loop_
_entity_poly.entity_id
_entity_poly.type
_entity_poly.pdbx_seq_one_letter_code
_entity_poly.pdbx_strand_id
1 'polypeptide(L)'
;MKLNFNIKHDLSLLALFITFGVLNLLPHSLKSQSIEFKSVEFPNDSHIPIAVGTNEKLIETINETIRNEFNISSLDPEKVENFNWVSLFHDIVVAEDVAKIAFSGELETNTIYYIDREFFVDLETGKLIDPTFIPFHQLFKADSYFNFLEKYWLTGIKETIKEFEKCAGKGSLPYCSFYDIQYGPTDNNTILLSLNDDDCVPRVIQACTPSYSNSILFDSLKNNLNDYGRQVLIDDQYLSMNRIEKLAYSHKTLSLAPKNIFITGKIDNKYAFKMGLQIKKDNTISGSYYYDSNKVALQLNGYINDGEIYLKESHDGKITGSFKFKISKNYSSDAINYNGKYLTGNWSSPDKSKTYTIDFEDLIADKIANNY
;
A
#
# COMPACT_ATOMS: atom_id res chain seq x y z
N MET A 1 78.41 4.40 21.30
CA MET A 1 78.08 4.52 22.74
C MET A 1 76.65 4.03 22.91
N LYS A 2 76.46 2.88 23.57
CA LYS A 2 75.14 2.32 23.92
C LYS A 2 74.45 3.22 24.94
N LEU A 3 73.13 3.36 24.87
CA LEU A 3 72.17 3.53 25.98
C LEU A 3 70.76 3.51 25.36
N ASN A 4 70.06 2.38 25.44
CA ASN A 4 69.11 1.97 26.50
C ASN A 4 67.71 2.58 26.33
N PHE A 5 66.79 1.68 26.00
CA PHE A 5 65.36 1.81 26.27
C PHE A 5 65.12 2.04 27.76
N ASN A 6 64.20 2.94 28.10
CA ASN A 6 63.24 2.64 29.16
C ASN A 6 61.92 3.37 28.92
N ILE A 7 60.89 2.56 28.72
CA ILE A 7 59.48 2.94 28.68
C ILE A 7 59.03 3.12 30.13
N LYS A 8 58.38 4.23 30.44
CA LYS A 8 57.41 4.28 31.55
C LYS A 8 56.13 4.94 31.06
N HIS A 9 55.08 4.14 31.16
CA HIS A 9 53.68 4.49 31.00
C HIS A 9 53.22 5.51 32.05
N ASP A 10 52.42 6.47 31.59
CA ASP A 10 51.26 7.07 32.28
C ASP A 10 50.46 7.72 31.12
N LEU A 11 49.40 7.13 30.55
CA LEU A 11 48.12 6.70 31.13
C LEU A 11 47.32 7.85 31.75
N SER A 12 47.00 8.87 30.94
CA SER A 12 45.79 9.67 31.17
C SER A 12 45.30 10.35 29.89
N LEU A 13 44.09 9.95 29.49
CA LEU A 13 43.05 10.76 28.85
C LEU A 13 43.48 11.78 27.80
N LEU A 14 43.22 11.47 26.54
CA LEU A 14 42.04 11.97 25.81
C LEU A 14 42.37 11.82 24.32
N ALA A 15 42.29 10.60 23.82
CA ALA A 15 42.18 10.38 22.39
C ALA A 15 40.85 11.00 21.96
N LEU A 16 40.94 12.21 21.42
CA LEU A 16 39.89 12.88 20.68
C LEU A 16 39.63 12.02 19.44
N PHE A 17 38.89 10.93 19.61
CA PHE A 17 38.17 10.31 18.52
C PHE A 17 37.17 11.36 18.04
N ILE A 18 37.57 12.13 17.04
CA ILE A 18 36.64 12.72 16.10
C ILE A 18 36.06 11.53 15.33
N THR A 19 35.15 10.82 15.98
CA THR A 19 34.03 10.23 15.29
C THR A 19 33.38 11.41 14.57
N PHE A 20 33.63 11.53 13.27
CA PHE A 20 32.60 12.02 12.37
C PHE A 20 31.43 11.03 12.51
N GLY A 21 30.70 11.17 13.63
CA GLY A 21 29.30 10.87 13.63
C GLY A 21 28.76 11.72 12.52
N VAL A 22 28.27 11.05 11.49
CA VAL A 22 27.29 11.62 10.59
C VAL A 22 26.27 12.26 11.51
N LEU A 23 26.37 13.59 11.67
CA LEU A 23 25.28 14.39 12.15
C LEU A 23 24.17 14.03 11.17
N ASN A 24 23.24 13.19 11.63
CA ASN A 24 21.91 13.11 11.06
C ASN A 24 21.32 14.51 11.24
N LEU A 25 21.72 15.42 10.36
CA LEU A 25 20.99 16.62 10.01
C LEU A 25 19.73 16.07 9.34
N LEU A 26 18.78 15.59 10.15
CA LEU A 26 17.40 15.51 9.73
C LEU A 26 17.06 16.95 9.29
N PRO A 27 16.76 17.20 8.01
CA PRO A 27 16.64 18.57 7.51
C PRO A 27 15.42 19.32 8.09
N HIS A 28 14.62 18.66 8.94
CA HIS A 28 13.40 19.19 9.52
C HIS A 28 13.40 18.88 11.02
N SER A 29 13.79 19.83 11.86
CA SER A 29 13.57 19.74 13.31
C SER A 29 12.10 20.06 13.62
N LEU A 30 11.18 19.26 13.07
CA LEU A 30 9.75 19.35 13.39
C LEU A 30 9.54 18.76 14.79
N LYS A 31 8.88 19.52 15.65
CA LYS A 31 8.47 19.07 16.98
C LYS A 31 6.98 19.35 17.15
N SER A 32 6.33 18.56 18.01
CA SER A 32 5.01 18.87 18.52
C SER A 32 5.12 19.77 19.74
N GLN A 33 4.25 20.78 19.82
CA GLN A 33 3.86 21.42 21.06
C GLN A 33 2.34 21.33 21.19
N SER A 34 1.83 21.62 22.39
CA SER A 34 0.41 21.60 22.69
C SER A 34 -0.06 23.00 23.04
N ILE A 35 -1.19 23.43 22.48
CA ILE A 35 -1.89 24.64 22.92
C ILE A 35 -3.19 24.24 23.61
N GLU A 36 -3.43 24.82 24.78
CA GLU A 36 -4.65 24.62 25.56
C GLU A 36 -5.81 25.44 24.99
N PHE A 37 -6.93 24.76 24.72
CA PHE A 37 -8.21 25.34 24.37
C PHE A 37 -9.26 24.92 25.40
N LYS A 38 -10.07 25.89 25.84
CA LYS A 38 -11.14 25.65 26.82
C LYS A 38 -12.45 25.37 26.10
N SER A 39 -13.05 24.23 26.41
CA SER A 39 -14.42 23.96 26.00
C SER A 39 -15.37 24.93 26.71
N VAL A 40 -16.42 25.35 26.00
CA VAL A 40 -17.43 26.26 26.53
C VAL A 40 -18.32 25.57 27.56
N GLU A 41 -18.60 24.26 27.39
CA GLU A 41 -19.56 23.53 28.22
C GLU A 41 -18.91 22.62 29.27
N PHE A 42 -17.67 22.17 29.04
CA PHE A 42 -16.98 21.24 29.93
C PHE A 42 -15.66 21.83 30.48
N PRO A 43 -15.36 21.65 31.78
CA PRO A 43 -14.17 22.23 32.42
C PRO A 43 -12.86 21.49 32.10
N ASN A 44 -12.87 20.61 31.09
CA ASN A 44 -11.68 19.86 30.70
C ASN A 44 -10.89 20.67 29.65
N ASP A 45 -9.62 20.85 29.93
CA ASP A 45 -8.68 21.51 29.03
C ASP A 45 -8.34 20.56 27.87
N SER A 46 -8.59 21.01 26.64
CA SER A 46 -8.25 20.27 25.42
C SER A 46 -6.97 20.81 24.82
N HIS A 47 -6.03 19.91 24.51
CA HIS A 47 -4.72 20.28 23.99
C HIS A 47 -4.64 19.98 22.50
N ILE A 48 -4.54 20.99 21.64
CA ILE A 48 -4.38 20.78 20.19
C ILE A 48 -2.89 20.69 19.85
N PRO A 49 -2.47 19.74 18.98
CA PRO A 49 -1.10 19.72 18.47
C PRO A 49 -0.81 20.97 17.66
N ILE A 50 0.39 21.54 17.81
CA ILE A 50 0.96 22.48 16.86
C ILE A 50 2.33 21.99 16.39
N ALA A 51 2.62 22.25 15.12
CA ALA A 51 3.94 22.05 14.56
C ALA A 51 4.81 23.25 14.90
N VAL A 52 6.03 22.98 15.37
CA VAL A 52 7.10 23.98 15.52
C VAL A 52 8.39 23.47 14.88
N GLY A 53 9.15 24.37 14.26
CA GLY A 53 10.39 24.01 13.57
C GLY A 53 11.03 25.20 12.86
N THR A 54 12.14 24.94 12.17
CA THR A 54 12.94 25.98 11.51
C THR A 54 12.46 26.33 10.09
N ASN A 55 11.69 25.46 9.45
CA ASN A 55 11.14 25.69 8.11
C ASN A 55 9.76 26.36 8.24
N GLU A 56 9.73 27.69 8.33
CA GLU A 56 8.51 28.47 8.59
C GLU A 56 7.36 28.13 7.63
N LYS A 57 7.66 27.97 6.32
CA LYS A 57 6.64 27.66 5.30
C LYS A 57 6.01 26.27 5.50
N LEU A 58 6.83 25.27 5.81
CA LEU A 58 6.35 23.92 6.13
C LEU A 58 5.49 23.94 7.40
N ILE A 59 5.97 24.63 8.44
CA ILE A 59 5.26 24.77 9.71
C ILE A 59 3.90 25.45 9.52
N GLU A 60 3.84 26.52 8.73
CA GLU A 60 2.60 27.21 8.40
C GLU A 60 1.60 26.28 7.71
N THR A 61 2.06 25.47 6.75
CA THR A 61 1.20 24.54 5.99
C THR A 61 0.66 23.41 6.88
N ILE A 62 1.50 22.83 7.74
CA ILE A 62 1.08 21.81 8.71
C ILE A 62 0.05 22.41 9.69
N ASN A 63 0.34 23.60 10.22
CA ASN A 63 -0.55 24.27 11.16
C ASN A 63 -1.87 24.71 10.50
N GLU A 64 -1.89 25.04 9.21
CA GLU A 64 -3.12 25.27 8.46
C GLU A 64 -3.95 23.99 8.35
N THR A 65 -3.31 22.84 8.07
CA THR A 65 -3.99 21.53 8.05
C THR A 65 -4.62 21.22 9.40
N ILE A 66 -3.87 21.41 10.49
CA ILE A 66 -4.37 21.23 11.86
C ILE A 66 -5.57 22.14 12.12
N ARG A 67 -5.47 23.45 11.79
CA ARG A 67 -6.60 24.38 11.97
C ARG A 67 -7.85 23.94 11.22
N ASN A 68 -7.70 23.48 9.99
CA ASN A 68 -8.81 23.01 9.16
C ASN A 68 -9.46 21.75 9.76
N GLU A 69 -8.67 20.80 10.24
CA GLU A 69 -9.18 19.56 10.85
C GLU A 69 -9.94 19.83 12.16
N PHE A 70 -9.44 20.77 12.98
CA PHE A 70 -10.11 21.18 14.21
C PHE A 70 -11.22 22.23 14.00
N ASN A 71 -11.41 22.69 12.75
CA ASN A 71 -12.34 23.75 12.37
C ASN A 71 -12.19 25.03 13.22
N ILE A 72 -10.94 25.45 13.47
CA ILE A 72 -10.61 26.66 14.23
C ILE A 72 -10.05 27.76 13.32
N SER A 73 -10.43 29.00 13.59
CA SER A 73 -9.98 30.17 12.83
C SER A 73 -8.54 30.57 13.14
N SER A 74 -8.01 30.19 14.30
CA SER A 74 -6.73 30.65 14.85
C SER A 74 -6.12 29.60 15.78
N LEU A 75 -4.79 29.57 15.86
CA LEU A 75 -4.06 28.80 16.90
C LEU A 75 -3.95 29.58 18.23
N ASP A 76 -4.37 30.84 18.25
CA ASP A 76 -4.52 31.64 19.46
C ASP A 76 -5.89 31.36 20.09
N PRO A 77 -5.94 30.71 21.28
CA PRO A 77 -7.20 30.31 21.92
C PRO A 77 -8.14 31.46 22.21
N GLU A 78 -7.61 32.67 22.45
CA GLU A 78 -8.43 33.86 22.72
C GLU A 78 -9.22 34.33 21.49
N LYS A 79 -8.85 33.87 20.29
CA LYS A 79 -9.49 34.23 19.02
C LYS A 79 -10.47 33.18 18.48
N VAL A 80 -10.64 32.07 19.18
CA VAL A 80 -11.52 30.98 18.76
C VAL A 80 -12.80 31.00 19.60
N GLU A 81 -13.92 31.23 18.92
CA GLU A 81 -15.24 31.14 19.53
C GLU A 81 -15.75 29.70 19.44
N ASN A 82 -16.33 29.18 20.53
CA ASN A 82 -16.98 27.86 20.60
C ASN A 82 -16.10 26.68 20.17
N PHE A 83 -15.09 26.39 21.00
CA PHE A 83 -14.28 25.19 20.83
C PHE A 83 -14.97 23.97 21.46
N ASN A 84 -15.20 22.93 20.65
CA ASN A 84 -16.10 21.83 21.02
C ASN A 84 -15.37 20.50 21.29
N TRP A 85 -14.06 20.48 21.41
CA TRP A 85 -13.35 19.25 21.82
C TRP A 85 -13.16 19.22 23.33
N VAL A 86 -13.40 18.07 23.95
CA VAL A 86 -13.50 17.97 25.43
C VAL A 86 -12.36 17.13 26.05
N SER A 87 -11.76 16.22 25.29
CA SER A 87 -10.60 15.42 25.72
C SER A 87 -9.77 15.07 24.48
N LEU A 88 -8.58 15.63 24.33
CA LEU A 88 -7.73 15.38 23.15
C LEU A 88 -6.39 14.76 23.53
N PHE A 89 -6.08 13.64 22.90
CA PHE A 89 -4.72 13.09 22.82
C PHE A 89 -4.19 13.35 21.43
N HIS A 90 -2.91 13.71 21.33
CA HIS A 90 -2.27 13.91 20.04
C HIS A 90 -0.82 13.47 20.06
N ASP A 91 -0.31 13.21 18.86
CA ASP A 91 1.08 12.86 18.63
C ASP A 91 1.54 13.38 17.26
N ILE A 92 2.79 13.84 17.19
CA ILE A 92 3.46 14.12 15.91
C ILE A 92 4.74 13.31 15.87
N VAL A 93 4.77 12.31 14.98
CA VAL A 93 5.91 11.44 14.77
C VAL A 93 6.51 11.75 13.41
N VAL A 94 7.84 11.73 13.31
CA VAL A 94 8.57 11.94 12.06
C VAL A 94 9.38 10.70 11.73
N ALA A 95 9.34 10.26 10.48
CA ALA A 95 10.20 9.23 9.93
C ALA A 95 10.68 9.68 8.53
N GLU A 96 11.99 9.81 8.35
CA GLU A 96 12.61 10.35 7.14
C GLU A 96 11.98 11.69 6.68
N ASP A 97 11.28 11.65 5.54
CA ASP A 97 10.62 12.75 4.84
C ASP A 97 9.11 12.83 5.11
N VAL A 98 8.58 12.04 6.04
CA VAL A 98 7.15 12.00 6.35
C VAL A 98 6.91 12.32 7.83
N ALA A 99 5.91 13.17 8.09
CA ALA A 99 5.32 13.34 9.41
C ALA A 99 3.95 12.69 9.50
N LYS A 100 3.68 12.00 10.60
CA LYS A 100 2.35 11.54 11.01
C LYS A 100 1.85 12.49 12.08
N ILE A 101 0.67 13.04 11.89
CA ILE A 101 -0.05 13.81 12.90
C ILE A 101 -1.30 12.99 13.25
N ALA A 102 -1.34 12.50 14.48
CA ALA A 102 -2.43 11.67 14.97
C ALA A 102 -3.10 12.39 16.14
N PHE A 103 -4.41 12.27 16.22
CA PHE A 103 -5.17 12.73 17.36
C PHE A 103 -6.42 11.89 17.57
N SER A 104 -6.81 11.76 18.83
CA SER A 104 -8.01 11.07 19.22
C SER A 104 -8.69 11.83 20.34
N GLY A 105 -10.01 11.95 20.29
CA GLY A 105 -10.74 12.71 21.29
C GLY A 105 -12.24 12.73 21.10
N GLU A 106 -12.91 13.41 22.02
CA GLU A 106 -14.35 13.60 22.01
C GLU A 106 -14.71 14.96 21.41
N LEU A 107 -15.48 14.94 20.32
CA LEU A 107 -16.06 16.10 19.68
C LEU A 107 -17.52 16.26 20.12
N GLU A 108 -17.81 17.42 20.67
CA GLU A 108 -19.15 17.82 21.06
C GLU A 108 -19.91 18.44 19.86
N THR A 109 -21.08 17.88 19.60
CA THR A 109 -22.07 18.44 18.69
C THR A 109 -23.42 18.44 19.43
N ASN A 110 -24.52 18.04 18.77
CA ASN A 110 -25.76 17.73 19.49
C ASN A 110 -25.63 16.44 20.34
N THR A 111 -24.59 15.65 20.10
CA THR A 111 -24.16 14.49 20.89
C THR A 111 -22.63 14.43 20.93
N ILE A 112 -22.07 13.69 21.88
CA ILE A 112 -20.61 13.46 21.96
C ILE A 112 -20.22 12.33 20.99
N TYR A 113 -19.25 12.59 20.12
CA TYR A 113 -18.68 11.61 19.21
C TYR A 113 -17.19 11.41 19.52
N TYR A 114 -16.77 10.16 19.63
CA TYR A 114 -15.35 9.84 19.63
C TYR A 114 -14.81 9.88 18.20
N ILE A 115 -13.72 10.61 18.00
CA ILE A 115 -13.02 10.74 16.74
C ILE A 115 -11.59 10.26 16.95
N ASP A 116 -11.12 9.40 16.06
CA ASP A 116 -9.73 8.99 15.93
C ASP A 116 -9.30 9.22 14.48
N ARG A 117 -8.22 9.98 14.32
CA ARG A 117 -7.78 10.52 13.03
C ARG A 117 -6.26 10.55 13.00
N GLU A 118 -5.74 10.21 11.83
CA GLU A 118 -4.35 10.48 11.49
C GLU A 118 -4.29 11.04 10.07
N PHE A 119 -3.31 11.92 9.84
CA PHE A 119 -2.94 12.37 8.51
C PHE A 119 -1.42 12.43 8.40
N PHE A 120 -0.96 12.31 7.16
CA PHE A 120 0.46 12.23 6.84
C PHE A 120 0.86 13.41 5.96
N VAL A 121 2.05 13.95 6.20
CA VAL A 121 2.56 15.14 5.50
C VAL A 121 3.92 14.84 4.92
N ASP A 122 4.10 15.15 3.64
CA ASP A 122 5.39 15.23 2.97
C ASP A 122 6.16 16.43 3.52
N LEU A 123 7.31 16.20 4.14
CA LEU A 123 8.12 17.26 4.73
C LEU A 123 8.88 18.10 3.70
N GLU A 124 9.08 17.59 2.48
CA GLU A 124 9.68 18.36 1.39
C GLU A 124 8.67 19.34 0.80
N THR A 125 7.42 18.91 0.59
CA THR A 125 6.40 19.72 -0.09
C THR A 125 5.38 20.39 0.83
N GLY A 126 5.26 19.92 2.08
CA GLY A 126 4.24 20.31 3.05
C GLY A 126 2.84 19.78 2.74
N LYS A 127 2.67 18.93 1.73
CA LYS A 127 1.35 18.44 1.29
C LYS A 127 0.92 17.20 2.06
N LEU A 128 -0.39 17.02 2.18
CA LEU A 128 -0.97 15.77 2.68
C LEU A 128 -0.65 14.62 1.72
N ILE A 129 -0.32 13.47 2.29
CA ILE A 129 -0.07 12.22 1.59
C ILE A 129 -1.16 11.22 1.97
N ASP A 130 -1.76 10.59 0.96
CA ASP A 130 -2.61 9.42 1.17
C ASP A 130 -1.74 8.21 1.54
N PRO A 131 -2.01 7.53 2.67
CA PRO A 131 -1.17 6.45 3.15
C PRO A 131 -1.18 5.26 2.19
N THR A 132 -0.14 5.17 1.37
CA THR A 132 0.03 4.09 0.39
C THR A 132 1.16 3.18 0.85
N PHE A 133 0.80 1.98 1.29
CA PHE A 133 1.74 0.92 1.64
C PHE A 133 2.05 0.05 0.43
N ILE A 134 3.20 -0.62 0.44
CA ILE A 134 3.62 -1.49 -0.67
C ILE A 134 2.60 -2.62 -0.85
N PRO A 135 1.88 -2.69 -1.99
CA PRO A 135 0.88 -3.72 -2.20
C PRO A 135 1.52 -5.11 -2.26
N PHE A 136 0.87 -6.10 -1.64
CA PHE A 136 1.44 -7.44 -1.50
C PHE A 136 1.84 -8.07 -2.84
N HIS A 137 1.00 -7.91 -3.86
CA HIS A 137 1.23 -8.45 -5.21
C HIS A 137 2.46 -7.85 -5.93
N GLN A 138 2.90 -6.64 -5.55
CA GLN A 138 4.10 -6.02 -6.13
C GLN A 138 5.41 -6.65 -5.66
N LEU A 139 5.36 -7.46 -4.59
CA LEU A 139 6.53 -8.15 -4.06
C LEU A 139 6.87 -9.43 -4.85
N PHE A 140 5.98 -9.90 -5.73
CA PHE A 140 6.08 -11.21 -6.37
C PHE A 140 6.56 -11.15 -7.83
N LYS A 141 7.17 -12.24 -8.29
CA LYS A 141 7.37 -12.45 -9.72
C LYS A 141 6.02 -12.72 -10.38
N ALA A 142 5.82 -12.14 -11.57
CA ALA A 142 4.58 -12.24 -12.32
C ALA A 142 4.11 -13.69 -12.57
N ASP A 143 5.05 -14.63 -12.77
CA ASP A 143 4.77 -16.05 -13.03
C ASP A 143 4.56 -16.90 -11.76
N SER A 144 4.78 -16.34 -10.57
CA SER A 144 4.77 -17.08 -9.31
C SER A 144 3.60 -16.72 -8.38
N TYR A 145 3.03 -15.53 -8.54
CA TYR A 145 2.03 -15.01 -7.60
C TYR A 145 0.79 -15.91 -7.48
N PHE A 146 0.19 -16.33 -8.59
CA PHE A 146 -0.97 -17.21 -8.53
C PHE A 146 -0.65 -18.60 -7.97
N ASN A 147 0.54 -19.15 -8.26
CA ASN A 147 0.97 -20.41 -7.66
C ASN A 147 1.10 -20.29 -6.14
N PHE A 148 1.62 -19.16 -5.67
CA PHE A 148 1.67 -18.84 -4.25
C PHE A 148 0.24 -18.73 -3.65
N LEU A 149 -0.64 -17.96 -4.29
CA LEU A 149 -2.01 -17.78 -3.82
C LEU A 149 -2.78 -19.11 -3.79
N GLU A 150 -2.66 -19.97 -4.81
CA GLU A 150 -3.29 -21.28 -4.83
C GLU A 150 -2.89 -22.15 -3.65
N LYS A 151 -1.62 -22.07 -3.26
CA LYS A 151 -1.08 -22.89 -2.17
C LYS A 151 -1.46 -22.38 -0.79
N TYR A 152 -1.51 -21.06 -0.60
CA TYR A 152 -1.58 -20.46 0.74
C TYR A 152 -2.79 -19.55 1.00
N TRP A 153 -3.58 -19.18 -0.02
CA TRP A 153 -4.64 -18.17 0.13
C TRP A 153 -5.98 -18.63 -0.42
N LEU A 154 -6.02 -19.05 -1.69
CA LEU A 154 -7.26 -19.23 -2.46
C LEU A 154 -8.18 -20.32 -1.92
N THR A 155 -7.63 -21.34 -1.25
CA THR A 155 -8.46 -22.41 -0.69
C THR A 155 -9.30 -21.88 0.47
N GLY A 156 -8.69 -21.20 1.43
CA GLY A 156 -9.40 -20.68 2.60
C GLY A 156 -10.33 -19.53 2.24
N ILE A 157 -9.91 -18.60 1.39
CA ILE A 157 -10.77 -17.48 1.00
C ILE A 157 -12.04 -17.97 0.26
N LYS A 158 -11.95 -19.04 -0.53
CA LYS A 158 -13.13 -19.66 -1.19
C LYS A 158 -14.14 -20.22 -0.18
N GLU A 159 -13.69 -20.68 0.98
CA GLU A 159 -14.57 -21.13 2.05
C GLU A 159 -15.25 -19.92 2.70
N THR A 160 -14.49 -18.87 3.02
CA THR A 160 -15.01 -17.60 3.53
C THR A 160 -16.05 -16.98 2.61
N ILE A 161 -15.86 -17.05 1.28
CA ILE A 161 -16.84 -16.58 0.29
C ILE A 161 -18.17 -17.35 0.40
N LYS A 162 -18.10 -18.68 0.51
CA LYS A 162 -19.31 -19.51 0.63
C LYS A 162 -20.06 -19.22 1.93
N GLU A 163 -19.34 -18.95 3.01
CA GLU A 163 -19.93 -18.55 4.29
C GLU A 163 -20.58 -17.17 4.19
N PHE A 164 -19.91 -16.21 3.54
CA PHE A 164 -20.47 -14.90 3.24
C PHE A 164 -21.78 -15.02 2.44
N GLU A 165 -21.79 -15.77 1.33
CA GLU A 165 -23.00 -15.98 0.52
C GLU A 165 -24.13 -16.63 1.31
N LYS A 166 -23.80 -17.54 2.24
CA LYS A 166 -24.79 -18.18 3.12
C LYS A 166 -25.41 -17.19 4.10
N CYS A 167 -24.64 -16.21 4.57
CA CYS A 167 -25.08 -15.18 5.51
C CYS A 167 -25.83 -14.03 4.81
N ALA A 168 -25.23 -13.46 3.77
CA ALA A 168 -25.73 -12.29 3.04
C ALA A 168 -26.82 -12.63 2.01
N GLY A 169 -26.95 -13.90 1.63
CA GLY A 169 -27.88 -14.37 0.62
C GLY A 169 -27.16 -14.82 -0.65
N LYS A 170 -27.65 -15.91 -1.26
CA LYS A 170 -27.02 -16.55 -2.41
C LYS A 170 -26.83 -15.57 -3.57
N GLY A 171 -25.62 -15.53 -4.13
CA GLY A 171 -25.26 -14.63 -5.22
C GLY A 171 -24.82 -13.23 -4.78
N SER A 172 -24.76 -12.96 -3.47
CA SER A 172 -24.13 -11.75 -2.94
C SER A 172 -22.61 -11.85 -3.08
N LEU A 173 -21.96 -10.77 -3.49
CA LEU A 173 -20.51 -10.62 -3.50
C LEU A 173 -20.13 -9.39 -2.65
N PRO A 174 -19.01 -9.45 -1.90
CA PRO A 174 -18.50 -8.27 -1.23
C PRO A 174 -17.96 -7.26 -2.26
N TYR A 175 -17.82 -6.02 -1.82
CA TYR A 175 -17.29 -4.91 -2.60
C TYR A 175 -15.76 -4.93 -2.69
N CYS A 176 -15.09 -5.57 -1.74
CA CYS A 176 -13.65 -5.73 -1.75
C CYS A 176 -13.21 -6.88 -2.65
N SER A 177 -11.99 -6.77 -3.20
CA SER A 177 -11.37 -7.89 -3.90
C SER A 177 -10.80 -8.86 -2.88
N PHE A 178 -11.03 -10.16 -3.09
CA PHE A 178 -10.40 -11.21 -2.28
C PHE A 178 -8.89 -11.33 -2.47
N TYR A 179 -8.32 -10.50 -3.35
CA TYR A 179 -6.90 -10.35 -3.58
C TYR A 179 -6.32 -9.08 -2.94
N ASP A 180 -7.14 -8.26 -2.27
CA ASP A 180 -6.68 -7.14 -1.44
C ASP A 180 -6.09 -7.69 -0.12
N ILE A 181 -4.91 -8.31 -0.22
CA ILE A 181 -4.21 -8.97 0.88
C ILE A 181 -3.37 -7.94 1.66
N GLN A 182 -3.71 -7.77 2.93
CA GLN A 182 -2.84 -7.13 3.92
C GLN A 182 -1.82 -8.15 4.45
N TYR A 183 -0.66 -7.66 4.85
CA TYR A 183 0.40 -8.51 5.38
C TYR A 183 1.20 -7.83 6.49
N GLY A 184 1.62 -8.62 7.46
CA GLY A 184 2.39 -8.15 8.61
C GLY A 184 3.14 -9.28 9.31
N PRO A 185 4.11 -8.96 10.18
CA PRO A 185 4.77 -9.99 10.98
C PRO A 185 3.79 -10.54 12.03
N THR A 186 3.81 -11.85 12.26
CA THR A 186 3.18 -12.45 13.44
C THR A 186 4.24 -12.73 14.51
N ASP A 187 5.40 -13.22 14.07
CA ASP A 187 6.63 -13.37 14.84
C ASP A 187 7.84 -13.24 13.89
N ASN A 188 9.05 -13.60 14.35
CA ASN A 188 10.27 -13.46 13.54
C ASN A 188 10.32 -14.38 12.29
N ASN A 189 9.50 -15.43 12.23
CA ASN A 189 9.58 -16.47 11.19
C ASN A 189 8.29 -16.62 10.38
N THR A 190 7.22 -15.94 10.78
CA THR A 190 5.90 -16.04 10.15
C THR A 190 5.38 -14.68 9.72
N ILE A 191 4.64 -14.72 8.61
CA ILE A 191 3.91 -13.59 8.08
C ILE A 191 2.42 -13.91 8.16
N LEU A 192 1.68 -12.97 8.73
CA LEU A 192 0.23 -12.96 8.71
C LEU A 192 -0.21 -12.36 7.37
N LEU A 193 -1.08 -13.07 6.67
CA LEU A 193 -1.85 -12.58 5.54
C LEU A 193 -3.29 -12.42 6.01
N SER A 194 -3.92 -11.27 5.75
CA SER A 194 -5.31 -11.02 6.09
C SER A 194 -6.05 -10.34 4.94
N LEU A 195 -7.34 -10.62 4.82
CA LEU A 195 -8.20 -9.90 3.90
C LEU A 195 -8.32 -8.47 4.43
N ASN A 196 -8.16 -7.47 3.56
CA ASN A 196 -8.55 -6.12 3.91
C ASN A 196 -10.07 -6.06 4.03
N ASP A 197 -10.60 -6.00 5.26
CA ASP A 197 -12.04 -6.05 5.53
C ASP A 197 -12.71 -4.67 5.63
N ASP A 198 -11.93 -3.59 5.52
CA ASP A 198 -12.43 -2.21 5.54
C ASP A 198 -13.45 -2.00 4.40
N ASP A 199 -14.69 -1.70 4.77
CA ASP A 199 -15.82 -1.43 3.87
C ASP A 199 -16.09 -2.52 2.81
N CYS A 200 -15.72 -3.78 3.09
CA CYS A 200 -15.98 -4.92 2.21
C CYS A 200 -17.46 -5.16 1.91
N VAL A 201 -18.38 -4.70 2.78
CA VAL A 201 -19.81 -5.00 2.68
C VAL A 201 -20.65 -3.79 3.10
N PRO A 202 -21.86 -3.59 2.54
CA PRO A 202 -22.71 -2.50 2.96
C PRO A 202 -23.21 -2.71 4.40
N ARG A 203 -23.46 -1.62 5.13
CA ARG A 203 -23.85 -1.64 6.56
C ARG A 203 -24.98 -2.62 6.89
N VAL A 204 -25.94 -2.80 5.99
CA VAL A 204 -27.10 -3.70 6.18
C VAL A 204 -26.74 -5.17 6.35
N ILE A 205 -25.57 -5.60 5.86
CA ILE A 205 -25.05 -6.97 6.00
C ILE A 205 -23.65 -6.99 6.63
N GLN A 206 -23.31 -5.96 7.41
CA GLN A 206 -22.00 -5.87 8.07
C GLN A 206 -21.75 -7.02 9.05
N ALA A 207 -22.81 -7.61 9.63
CA ALA A 207 -22.70 -8.82 10.44
C ALA A 207 -22.19 -10.05 9.67
N CYS A 208 -22.23 -10.00 8.33
CA CYS A 208 -21.72 -11.04 7.45
C CYS A 208 -20.30 -10.75 6.93
N THR A 209 -19.64 -9.66 7.36
CA THR A 209 -18.33 -9.24 6.80
C THR A 209 -17.37 -10.43 6.72
N PRO A 210 -16.84 -10.76 5.52
CA PRO A 210 -15.90 -11.86 5.39
C PRO A 210 -14.62 -11.50 6.13
N SER A 211 -14.16 -12.39 7.00
CA SER A 211 -12.86 -12.28 7.64
C SER A 211 -12.08 -13.55 7.36
N TYR A 212 -10.88 -13.39 6.82
CA TYR A 212 -9.95 -14.49 6.60
C TYR A 212 -8.55 -14.04 6.89
N SER A 213 -7.82 -14.86 7.63
CA SER A 213 -6.39 -14.69 7.84
C SER A 213 -5.69 -16.04 7.79
N ASN A 214 -4.44 -16.02 7.35
CA ASN A 214 -3.58 -17.18 7.33
C ASN A 214 -2.16 -16.78 7.72
N SER A 215 -1.54 -17.56 8.61
CA SER A 215 -0.13 -17.38 8.95
C SER A 215 0.71 -18.42 8.22
N ILE A 216 1.75 -17.97 7.52
CA ILE A 216 2.66 -18.85 6.80
C ILE A 216 4.10 -18.58 7.20
N LEU A 217 4.98 -19.57 7.00
CA LEU A 217 6.41 -19.40 7.16
C LEU A 217 6.93 -18.37 6.16
N PHE A 218 7.68 -17.38 6.63
CA PHE A 218 8.29 -16.33 5.80
C PHE A 218 9.17 -16.92 4.67
N ASP A 219 9.88 -18.01 4.97
CA ASP A 219 10.70 -18.74 3.98
C ASP A 219 9.89 -19.24 2.76
N SER A 220 8.58 -19.47 2.93
CA SER A 220 7.70 -19.89 1.84
C SER A 220 7.51 -18.82 0.76
N LEU A 221 7.75 -17.55 1.08
CA LEU A 221 7.66 -16.43 0.14
C LEU A 221 8.89 -16.35 -0.76
N LYS A 222 10.08 -16.61 -0.22
CA LYS A 222 11.38 -16.22 -0.80
C LYS A 222 11.55 -16.59 -2.27
N ASN A 223 11.11 -17.77 -2.68
CA ASN A 223 11.26 -18.25 -4.06
C ASN A 223 10.32 -17.54 -5.06
N ASN A 224 9.21 -17.00 -4.57
CA ASN A 224 8.19 -16.31 -5.35
C ASN A 224 8.43 -14.79 -5.40
N LEU A 225 9.27 -14.24 -4.53
CA LEU A 225 9.59 -12.82 -4.52
C LEU A 225 10.37 -12.41 -5.77
N ASN A 226 10.02 -11.25 -6.34
CA ASN A 226 10.85 -10.56 -7.32
C ASN A 226 12.01 -9.82 -6.61
N ASP A 227 12.90 -9.20 -7.38
CA ASP A 227 14.07 -8.51 -6.81
C ASP A 227 13.68 -7.38 -5.84
N TYR A 228 12.63 -6.61 -6.18
CA TYR A 228 12.08 -5.57 -5.31
C TYR A 228 11.52 -6.16 -4.02
N GLY A 229 10.72 -7.23 -4.08
CA GLY A 229 10.16 -7.89 -2.92
C GLY A 229 11.20 -8.52 -2.00
N ARG A 230 12.30 -9.03 -2.58
CA ARG A 230 13.47 -9.49 -1.80
C ARG A 230 14.11 -8.34 -1.07
N GLN A 231 14.40 -7.23 -1.76
CA GLN A 231 14.96 -6.05 -1.16
C GLN A 231 14.08 -5.56 0.00
N VAL A 232 12.79 -5.33 -0.25
CA VAL A 232 11.83 -4.82 0.73
C VAL A 232 11.71 -5.74 1.96
N LEU A 233 11.45 -7.03 1.75
CA LEU A 233 11.11 -7.92 2.86
C LEU A 233 12.33 -8.51 3.58
N ILE A 234 13.45 -8.69 2.88
CA ILE A 234 14.63 -9.39 3.40
C ILE A 234 15.73 -8.40 3.77
N ASP A 235 16.12 -7.54 2.82
CA ASP A 235 17.30 -6.69 2.99
C ASP A 235 16.97 -5.46 3.85
N ASP A 236 15.86 -4.80 3.55
CA ASP A 236 15.40 -3.58 4.23
C ASP A 236 14.50 -3.87 5.44
N GLN A 237 14.13 -5.13 5.66
CA GLN A 237 13.34 -5.59 6.82
C GLN A 237 12.02 -4.83 7.02
N TYR A 238 11.32 -4.53 5.93
CA TYR A 238 10.08 -3.74 5.94
C TYR A 238 9.04 -4.23 6.97
N LEU A 239 8.97 -5.53 7.26
CA LEU A 239 7.99 -6.07 8.22
C LEU A 239 8.23 -5.61 9.65
N SER A 240 9.48 -5.36 10.07
CA SER A 240 9.80 -4.88 11.42
C SER A 240 9.60 -3.38 11.61
N MET A 241 9.40 -2.64 10.52
CA MET A 241 9.09 -1.21 10.59
C MET A 241 7.71 -0.98 11.20
N ASN A 242 7.61 0.09 11.99
CA ASN A 242 6.32 0.60 12.46
C ASN A 242 5.55 1.26 11.30
N ARG A 243 4.30 1.69 11.55
CA ARG A 243 3.41 2.22 10.51
C ARG A 243 3.97 3.45 9.77
N ILE A 244 4.56 4.42 10.49
CA ILE A 244 5.09 5.63 9.86
C ILE A 244 6.39 5.33 9.09
N GLU A 245 7.24 4.46 9.62
CA GLU A 245 8.45 4.00 8.92
C GLU A 245 8.09 3.27 7.63
N LYS A 246 7.08 2.38 7.67
CA LYS A 246 6.55 1.71 6.47
C LYS A 246 6.04 2.71 5.44
N LEU A 247 5.35 3.76 5.88
CA LEU A 247 4.83 4.77 4.97
C LEU A 247 5.97 5.59 4.32
N ALA A 248 6.92 6.10 5.11
CA ALA A 248 8.07 6.84 4.61
C ALA A 248 8.89 6.00 3.62
N TYR A 249 9.15 4.73 3.98
CA TYR A 249 9.79 3.79 3.08
C TYR A 249 8.98 3.60 1.79
N SER A 250 7.67 3.40 1.87
CA SER A 250 6.81 3.20 0.69
C SER A 250 6.79 4.44 -0.21
N HIS A 251 6.72 5.65 0.37
CA HIS A 251 6.76 6.92 -0.35
C HIS A 251 8.00 7.02 -1.25
N LYS A 252 9.15 6.62 -0.70
CA LYS A 252 10.44 6.64 -1.38
C LYS A 252 10.60 5.54 -2.42
N THR A 253 10.19 4.30 -2.12
CA THR A 253 10.58 3.14 -2.91
C THR A 253 9.52 2.64 -3.89
N LEU A 254 8.24 2.98 -3.71
CA LEU A 254 7.16 2.40 -4.54
C LEU A 254 7.31 2.76 -6.03
N SER A 255 7.88 3.93 -6.36
CA SER A 255 8.20 4.32 -7.74
C SER A 255 9.26 3.42 -8.42
N LEU A 256 9.99 2.64 -7.64
CA LEU A 256 10.99 1.67 -8.09
C LEU A 256 10.40 0.27 -8.25
N ALA A 257 9.22 0.01 -7.69
CA ALA A 257 8.57 -1.28 -7.80
C ALA A 257 8.30 -1.63 -9.27
N PRO A 258 8.44 -2.91 -9.67
CA PRO A 258 7.92 -3.34 -10.95
C PRO A 258 6.41 -3.06 -10.98
N LYS A 259 5.85 -2.72 -12.14
CA LYS A 259 4.39 -2.59 -12.27
C LYS A 259 3.80 -3.95 -12.62
N ASN A 260 3.46 -4.73 -11.62
CA ASN A 260 2.80 -6.00 -11.84
C ASN A 260 1.28 -5.82 -11.99
N ILE A 261 0.70 -6.56 -12.93
CA ILE A 261 -0.74 -6.68 -13.13
C ILE A 261 -1.07 -8.18 -13.17
N PHE A 262 -2.12 -8.57 -12.46
CA PHE A 262 -2.62 -9.94 -12.49
C PHE A 262 -4.09 -9.95 -12.91
N ILE A 263 -4.43 -10.84 -13.83
CA ILE A 263 -5.74 -10.93 -14.46
C ILE A 263 -6.24 -12.36 -14.31
N THR A 264 -7.50 -12.51 -13.88
CA THR A 264 -8.24 -13.77 -14.00
C THR A 264 -9.45 -13.55 -14.89
N GLY A 265 -9.77 -14.55 -15.70
CA GLY A 265 -10.91 -14.44 -16.62
C GLY A 265 -11.11 -15.67 -17.46
N LYS A 266 -11.99 -15.57 -18.45
CA LYS A 266 -12.28 -16.63 -19.43
C LYS A 266 -12.14 -16.11 -20.85
N ILE A 267 -11.55 -16.95 -21.71
CA ILE A 267 -11.59 -16.77 -23.16
C ILE A 267 -12.81 -17.53 -23.69
N ASP A 268 -13.64 -16.87 -24.51
CA ASP A 268 -14.84 -17.48 -25.14
C ASP A 268 -15.83 -18.05 -24.10
N ASN A 269 -15.89 -17.44 -22.91
CA ASN A 269 -16.65 -17.90 -21.74
C ASN A 269 -16.41 -19.38 -21.36
N LYS A 270 -15.29 -19.96 -21.79
CA LYS A 270 -15.02 -21.40 -21.70
C LYS A 270 -13.68 -21.69 -21.08
N TYR A 271 -12.65 -20.98 -21.49
CA TYR A 271 -11.27 -21.28 -21.09
C TYR A 271 -10.83 -20.33 -19.99
N ALA A 272 -11.05 -20.74 -18.74
CA ALA A 272 -10.59 -20.01 -17.57
C ALA A 272 -9.06 -19.92 -17.56
N PHE A 273 -8.54 -18.73 -17.28
CA PHE A 273 -7.12 -18.45 -17.26
C PHE A 273 -6.72 -17.55 -16.10
N LYS A 274 -5.43 -17.63 -15.74
CA LYS A 274 -4.76 -16.73 -14.81
C LYS A 274 -3.50 -16.19 -15.48
N MET A 275 -3.32 -14.88 -15.45
CA MET A 275 -2.26 -14.17 -16.16
C MET A 275 -1.54 -13.22 -15.21
N GLY A 276 -0.22 -13.31 -15.15
CA GLY A 276 0.62 -12.34 -14.46
C GLY A 276 1.52 -11.61 -15.46
N LEU A 277 1.50 -10.29 -15.41
CA LEU A 277 2.26 -9.39 -16.27
C LEU A 277 3.14 -8.49 -15.43
N GLN A 278 4.35 -8.23 -15.91
CA GLN A 278 5.24 -7.21 -15.40
C GLN A 278 5.45 -6.16 -16.50
N ILE A 279 5.09 -4.91 -16.21
CA ILE A 279 5.31 -3.76 -17.08
C ILE A 279 6.61 -3.07 -16.65
N LYS A 280 7.54 -2.92 -17.58
CA LYS A 280 8.83 -2.25 -17.37
C LYS A 280 8.70 -0.75 -17.67
N LYS A 281 9.70 0.03 -17.22
CA LYS A 281 9.73 1.50 -17.41
C LYS A 281 9.73 1.94 -18.89
N ASP A 282 10.22 1.09 -19.78
CA ASP A 282 10.24 1.31 -21.24
C ASP A 282 8.94 0.87 -21.94
N ASN A 283 7.87 0.60 -21.18
CA ASN A 283 6.58 0.09 -21.65
C ASN A 283 6.63 -1.31 -22.29
N THR A 284 7.74 -2.03 -22.19
CA THR A 284 7.77 -3.45 -22.55
C THR A 284 7.10 -4.29 -21.46
N ILE A 285 6.49 -5.40 -21.87
CA ILE A 285 5.76 -6.30 -20.99
C ILE A 285 6.32 -7.70 -21.13
N SER A 286 6.60 -8.32 -20.00
CA SER A 286 6.90 -9.75 -19.90
C SER A 286 5.97 -10.39 -18.88
N GLY A 287 5.57 -11.62 -19.11
CA GLY A 287 4.69 -12.31 -18.18
C GLY A 287 4.40 -13.72 -18.62
N SER A 288 3.44 -14.34 -17.96
CA SER A 288 2.92 -15.63 -18.37
C SER A 288 1.45 -15.73 -18.02
N TYR A 289 0.77 -16.66 -18.67
CA TYR A 289 -0.55 -17.08 -18.26
C TYR A 289 -0.68 -18.59 -18.39
N TYR A 290 -1.68 -19.16 -17.73
CA TYR A 290 -2.02 -20.56 -17.90
C TYR A 290 -3.53 -20.75 -17.89
N TYR A 291 -3.98 -21.81 -18.56
CA TYR A 291 -5.34 -22.28 -18.42
C TYR A 291 -5.49 -23.04 -17.11
N ASP A 292 -6.55 -22.76 -16.35
CA ASP A 292 -6.74 -23.34 -15.01
C ASP A 292 -6.84 -24.88 -15.05
N SER A 293 -7.30 -25.43 -16.19
CA SER A 293 -7.47 -26.87 -16.40
C SER A 293 -6.17 -27.67 -16.53
N ASN A 294 -5.09 -27.07 -17.04
CA ASN A 294 -3.83 -27.78 -17.28
C ASN A 294 -2.62 -27.18 -16.56
N LYS A 295 -2.71 -25.92 -16.10
CA LYS A 295 -1.68 -25.20 -15.36
C LYS A 295 -0.31 -25.17 -16.04
N VAL A 296 -0.30 -25.25 -17.38
CA VAL A 296 0.93 -25.11 -18.17
C VAL A 296 1.13 -23.63 -18.47
N ALA A 297 2.24 -23.08 -17.97
CA ALA A 297 2.60 -21.68 -18.20
C ALA A 297 2.96 -21.44 -19.68
N LEU A 298 2.30 -20.45 -20.28
CA LEU A 298 2.56 -19.94 -21.61
C LEU A 298 3.17 -18.55 -21.49
N GLN A 299 4.30 -18.34 -22.17
CA GLN A 299 5.06 -17.11 -22.06
C GLN A 299 4.39 -16.00 -22.88
N LEU A 300 4.32 -14.82 -22.27
CA LEU A 300 3.76 -13.61 -22.84
C LEU A 300 4.84 -12.54 -22.96
N ASN A 301 4.96 -11.97 -24.16
CA ASN A 301 5.81 -10.80 -24.41
C ASN A 301 4.99 -9.74 -25.14
N GLY A 302 5.20 -8.49 -24.81
CA GLY A 302 4.34 -7.43 -25.29
C GLY A 302 4.84 -6.02 -25.05
N TYR A 303 3.97 -5.06 -25.33
CA TYR A 303 4.23 -3.64 -25.14
C TYR A 303 2.93 -2.87 -24.93
N ILE A 304 3.05 -1.68 -24.35
CA ILE A 304 1.98 -0.69 -24.27
C ILE A 304 2.17 0.34 -25.38
N ASN A 305 1.12 0.59 -26.15
CA ASN A 305 1.08 1.68 -27.13
C ASN A 305 -0.31 2.32 -27.15
N ASP A 306 -0.37 3.65 -27.12
CA ASP A 306 -1.61 4.43 -27.23
C ASP A 306 -2.76 4.00 -26.28
N GLY A 307 -2.42 3.61 -25.04
CA GLY A 307 -3.41 3.14 -24.05
C GLY A 307 -3.94 1.73 -24.31
N GLU A 308 -3.29 0.98 -25.19
CA GLU A 308 -3.57 -0.42 -25.48
C GLU A 308 -2.38 -1.30 -25.10
N ILE A 309 -2.68 -2.48 -24.55
CA ILE A 309 -1.70 -3.49 -24.18
C ILE A 309 -1.74 -4.59 -25.25
N TYR A 310 -0.59 -4.88 -25.85
CA TYR A 310 -0.45 -5.92 -26.87
C TYR A 310 0.46 -7.02 -26.34
N LEU A 311 -0.04 -8.25 -26.28
CA LEU A 311 0.74 -9.41 -25.84
C LEU A 311 0.70 -10.51 -26.91
N LYS A 312 1.85 -11.14 -27.14
CA LYS A 312 1.98 -12.34 -27.97
C LYS A 312 2.15 -13.55 -27.07
N GLU A 313 1.33 -14.55 -27.33
CA GLU A 313 1.43 -15.87 -26.73
C GLU A 313 2.40 -16.72 -27.54
N SER A 314 3.31 -17.39 -26.85
CA SER A 314 4.24 -18.32 -27.49
C SER A 314 4.41 -19.63 -26.71
N HIS A 315 4.49 -20.72 -27.46
CA HIS A 315 4.81 -22.06 -26.97
C HIS A 315 5.88 -22.68 -27.88
N ASP A 316 6.97 -23.18 -27.30
CA ASP A 316 8.12 -23.74 -28.03
C ASP A 316 8.64 -22.84 -29.18
N GLY A 317 8.69 -21.53 -28.92
CA GLY A 317 9.16 -20.53 -29.89
C GLY A 317 8.20 -20.20 -31.02
N LYS A 318 7.00 -20.79 -31.07
CA LYS A 318 5.95 -20.49 -32.05
C LYS A 318 4.87 -19.61 -31.43
N ILE A 319 4.41 -18.61 -32.18
CA ILE A 319 3.28 -17.77 -31.78
C ILE A 319 2.00 -18.61 -31.91
N THR A 320 1.26 -18.74 -30.81
CA THR A 320 0.04 -19.54 -30.73
C THR A 320 -1.22 -18.69 -30.51
N GLY A 321 -1.05 -17.41 -30.17
CA GLY A 321 -2.14 -16.45 -30.04
C GLY A 321 -1.65 -15.05 -29.70
N SER A 322 -2.59 -14.13 -29.49
CA SER A 322 -2.29 -12.79 -29.00
C SER A 322 -3.42 -12.23 -28.17
N PHE A 323 -3.08 -11.50 -27.11
CA PHE A 323 -4.03 -10.70 -26.35
C PHE A 323 -3.91 -9.23 -26.76
N LYS A 324 -5.06 -8.55 -26.85
CA LYS A 324 -5.14 -7.10 -26.97
C LYS A 324 -6.08 -6.58 -25.89
N PHE A 325 -5.55 -5.76 -24.99
CA PHE A 325 -6.36 -5.04 -24.00
C PHE A 325 -6.46 -3.56 -24.32
N LYS A 326 -7.60 -2.95 -24.03
CA LYS A 326 -7.85 -1.53 -24.25
C LYS A 326 -8.30 -0.88 -22.95
N ILE A 327 -7.68 0.25 -22.61
CA ILE A 327 -8.06 1.06 -21.45
C ILE A 327 -8.92 2.22 -21.94
N SER A 328 -10.12 2.36 -21.39
CA SER A 328 -11.14 3.33 -21.81
C SER A 328 -11.74 4.07 -20.60
N LYS A 329 -12.18 5.32 -20.80
CA LYS A 329 -13.02 6.03 -19.80
C LYS A 329 -14.48 5.60 -19.85
N ASN A 330 -14.90 5.01 -20.97
CA ASN A 330 -16.28 4.58 -21.19
C ASN A 330 -16.46 3.14 -20.70
N TYR A 331 -17.49 2.94 -19.89
CA TYR A 331 -17.91 1.62 -19.43
C TYR A 331 -18.41 0.75 -20.60
N SER A 332 -18.18 -0.55 -20.47
CA SER A 332 -18.71 -1.61 -21.33
C SER A 332 -19.07 -2.81 -20.43
N SER A 333 -20.07 -3.60 -20.82
CA SER A 333 -20.49 -4.81 -20.09
C SER A 333 -19.37 -5.81 -19.89
N ASP A 334 -18.39 -5.83 -20.79
CA ASP A 334 -17.31 -6.80 -20.83
C ASP A 334 -16.03 -6.22 -20.21
N ALA A 335 -16.15 -5.11 -19.47
CA ALA A 335 -15.04 -4.39 -18.90
C ALA A 335 -14.91 -4.58 -17.39
N ILE A 336 -13.68 -4.56 -16.91
CA ILE A 336 -13.35 -4.52 -15.48
C ILE A 336 -12.77 -3.15 -15.10
N ASN A 337 -13.02 -2.70 -13.87
CA ASN A 337 -12.46 -1.44 -13.37
C ASN A 337 -10.93 -1.53 -13.31
N TYR A 338 -10.26 -0.55 -13.90
CA TYR A 338 -8.82 -0.38 -13.85
C TYR A 338 -8.51 1.07 -13.50
N ASN A 339 -8.34 1.37 -12.21
CA ASN A 339 -7.96 2.69 -11.69
C ASN A 339 -8.87 3.82 -12.17
N GLY A 340 -10.18 3.67 -11.98
CA GLY A 340 -11.18 4.66 -12.42
C GLY A 340 -11.39 4.71 -13.95
N LYS A 341 -10.76 3.79 -14.68
CA LYS A 341 -11.02 3.51 -16.09
C LYS A 341 -11.56 2.08 -16.23
N TYR A 342 -11.75 1.64 -17.46
CA TYR A 342 -12.31 0.35 -17.81
C TYR A 342 -11.38 -0.38 -18.77
N LEU A 343 -11.00 -1.60 -18.39
CA LEU A 343 -10.17 -2.49 -19.20
C LEU A 343 -11.08 -3.48 -19.93
N THR A 344 -10.99 -3.52 -21.26
CA THR A 344 -11.58 -4.60 -22.08
C THR A 344 -10.47 -5.39 -22.76
N GLY A 345 -10.75 -6.60 -23.23
CA GLY A 345 -9.74 -7.40 -23.90
C GLY A 345 -10.29 -8.46 -24.84
N ASN A 346 -9.45 -8.84 -25.80
CA ASN A 346 -9.71 -9.92 -26.74
C ASN A 346 -8.48 -10.82 -26.87
N TRP A 347 -8.70 -12.10 -27.12
CA TRP A 347 -7.69 -13.03 -27.63
C TRP A 347 -7.94 -13.29 -29.11
N SER A 348 -6.87 -13.40 -29.91
CA SER A 348 -6.95 -13.76 -31.33
C SER A 348 -5.99 -14.90 -31.67
N SER A 349 -6.40 -15.76 -32.60
CA SER A 349 -5.53 -16.78 -33.19
C SER A 349 -4.40 -16.14 -34.00
N PRO A 350 -3.29 -16.86 -34.28
CA PRO A 350 -2.13 -16.29 -34.97
C PRO A 350 -2.44 -15.71 -36.36
N ASP A 351 -3.38 -16.34 -37.07
CA ASP A 351 -3.89 -15.93 -38.38
C ASP A 351 -5.06 -14.94 -38.30
N LYS A 352 -5.49 -14.57 -37.09
CA LYS A 352 -6.65 -13.72 -36.78
C LYS A 352 -8.00 -14.26 -37.30
N SER A 353 -8.08 -15.52 -37.71
CA SER A 353 -9.34 -16.13 -38.16
C SER A 353 -10.35 -16.31 -37.02
N LYS A 354 -9.87 -16.37 -35.77
CA LYS A 354 -10.67 -16.41 -34.55
C LYS A 354 -10.30 -15.26 -33.64
N THR A 355 -11.31 -14.60 -33.10
CA THR A 355 -11.16 -13.60 -32.04
C THR A 355 -12.26 -13.80 -31.02
N TYR A 356 -11.88 -13.83 -29.75
CA TYR A 356 -12.77 -14.06 -28.62
C TYR A 356 -12.62 -12.94 -27.61
N THR A 357 -13.75 -12.45 -27.10
CA THR A 357 -13.77 -11.51 -25.98
C THR A 357 -13.30 -12.21 -24.71
N ILE A 358 -12.64 -11.43 -23.85
CA ILE A 358 -12.25 -11.84 -22.50
C ILE A 358 -13.35 -11.44 -21.55
N ASP A 359 -13.88 -12.43 -20.84
CA ASP A 359 -14.75 -12.22 -19.69
C ASP A 359 -13.88 -12.12 -18.44
N PHE A 360 -13.78 -10.95 -17.83
CA PHE A 360 -12.92 -10.71 -16.68
C PHE A 360 -13.59 -11.18 -15.39
N GLU A 361 -12.85 -11.92 -14.59
CA GLU A 361 -13.30 -12.34 -13.25
C GLU A 361 -12.68 -11.46 -12.16
N ASP A 362 -11.39 -11.11 -12.28
CA ASP A 362 -10.70 -10.23 -11.34
C ASP A 362 -9.48 -9.54 -11.99
N LEU A 363 -9.10 -8.40 -11.43
CA LEU A 363 -7.95 -7.60 -11.86
C LEU A 363 -7.24 -7.04 -10.62
N ILE A 364 -6.01 -7.51 -10.43
CA ILE A 364 -5.14 -7.10 -9.33
C ILE A 364 -4.07 -6.20 -9.92
N ALA A 365 -4.19 -4.91 -9.64
CA ALA A 365 -3.25 -3.89 -10.04
C ALA A 365 -3.21 -2.82 -8.94
N ASP A 366 -2.16 -1.99 -8.95
CA ASP A 366 -2.08 -0.85 -8.03
C ASP A 366 -3.32 0.03 -8.22
N LYS A 367 -4.13 0.19 -7.17
CA LYS A 367 -5.08 1.30 -7.07
C LYS A 367 -4.24 2.56 -6.98
N ILE A 368 -3.92 3.17 -8.12
CA ILE A 368 -3.25 4.48 -8.10
C ILE A 368 -4.26 5.45 -7.50
N ALA A 369 -4.00 5.91 -6.27
CA ALA A 369 -4.63 7.11 -5.75
C ALA A 369 -4.44 8.20 -6.82
N ASN A 370 -5.55 8.71 -7.35
CA ASN A 370 -5.58 9.62 -8.48
C ASN A 370 -4.81 10.91 -8.16
N ASN A 371 -3.50 10.90 -8.33
CA ASN A 371 -2.67 12.08 -8.38
C ASN A 371 -2.34 12.37 -9.85
N TYR A 372 -3.33 12.90 -10.56
CA TYR A 372 -3.15 13.71 -11.76
C TYR A 372 -3.89 15.03 -11.60
#